data_AF-A0A939XPU4-F1
#
_entry.id   AF-A0A939XPU4-F1
#
_cell.length_a   1.000
_cell.length_b   1.000
_cell.length_c   1.000
_cell.angle_alpha   90.00
_cell.angle_beta   90.00
_cell.angle_gamma   90.00
#
_symmetry.space_group_name_H-M   'P 1'
#
loop_
_entity.id
_entity.type
_entity.pdbx_description
1 polymer ?
#
loop_
_entity_poly.entity_id
_entity_poly.type
_entity_poly.pdbx_seq_one_letter_code
_entity_poly.pdbx_strand_id
1 'polypeptide(L)'
;MKRAFAIICTFMLSLGSINALAQQSYPDEAFVYQLDSVVTYTGNAPKITDFLVAFLNQDETSEVLWSLDQAWNHYLLGEPQEPCVQFMVDEKNGYLRYTYNSKWCSDCEDFDELFYYELCYWNCSDGKHKIIAENIVSLDEDMYYLGQYSGTMFHIYDNATHKLYSTDDELLGSYVEPIIDETDCETGEPMTKHDETIAVYHLPQQGKDITVDIYRGTKKKTGIRLEWDGMRFHRQDKDQ
;
A
#
# COMPACT_ATOMS: atom_id res chain seq x y z
N MET A 1 -61.97 7.61 -47.31
CA MET A 1 -60.69 8.30 -47.61
C MET A 1 -60.38 9.28 -46.49
N LYS A 2 -59.51 8.89 -45.55
CA LYS A 2 -58.53 9.71 -44.80
C LYS A 2 -57.90 8.80 -43.74
N ARG A 3 -56.57 8.80 -43.73
CA ARG A 3 -55.69 7.78 -43.18
C ARG A 3 -55.48 7.94 -41.67
N ALA A 4 -55.19 6.80 -41.04
CA ALA A 4 -54.62 6.61 -39.73
C ALA A 4 -53.32 7.38 -39.49
N PHE A 5 -53.05 7.71 -38.23
CA PHE A 5 -51.70 7.60 -37.63
C PHE A 5 -51.86 7.41 -36.12
N ALA A 6 -51.74 6.16 -35.66
CA ALA A 6 -51.53 5.82 -34.26
C ALA A 6 -50.01 5.81 -34.05
N ILE A 7 -49.53 6.64 -33.11
CA ILE A 7 -48.13 6.64 -32.69
C ILE A 7 -47.98 5.50 -31.68
N ILE A 8 -47.35 4.41 -32.12
CA ILE A 8 -46.90 3.33 -31.24
C ILE A 8 -45.53 3.74 -30.70
N CYS A 9 -45.46 4.15 -29.43
CA CYS A 9 -44.20 4.33 -28.73
C CYS A 9 -43.66 2.95 -28.33
N THR A 10 -42.81 2.38 -29.18
CA THR A 10 -42.01 1.21 -28.84
C THR A 10 -40.91 1.64 -27.87
N PHE A 11 -41.10 1.38 -26.58
CA PHE A 11 -40.00 1.39 -25.60
C PHE A 11 -39.04 0.25 -25.95
N MET A 12 -37.93 0.58 -26.60
CA MET A 12 -36.77 -0.30 -26.69
C MET A 12 -36.18 -0.43 -25.28
N LEU A 13 -36.48 -1.54 -24.60
CA LEU A 13 -35.68 -2.05 -23.50
C LEU A 13 -34.31 -2.39 -24.09
N SER A 14 -33.36 -1.44 -24.03
CA SER A 14 -31.96 -1.77 -24.17
C SER A 14 -31.60 -2.65 -22.98
N LEU A 15 -31.60 -3.96 -23.18
CA LEU A 15 -30.83 -4.91 -22.39
C LEU A 15 -29.37 -4.49 -22.54
N GLY A 16 -28.95 -3.52 -21.71
CA GLY A 16 -27.54 -3.31 -21.44
C GLY A 16 -27.05 -4.62 -20.85
N SER A 17 -26.20 -5.31 -21.61
CA SER A 17 -25.41 -6.42 -21.10
C SER A 17 -24.66 -5.88 -19.89
N ILE A 18 -25.19 -6.14 -18.70
CA ILE A 18 -24.38 -6.08 -17.49
C ILE A 18 -23.36 -7.18 -17.74
N ASN A 19 -22.17 -6.80 -18.17
CA ASN A 19 -21.02 -7.69 -18.08
C ASN A 19 -20.98 -8.06 -16.60
N ALA A 20 -21.47 -9.26 -16.28
CA ALA A 20 -21.16 -9.90 -15.03
C ALA A 20 -19.64 -10.04 -15.08
N LEU A 21 -18.92 -9.06 -14.52
CA LEU A 21 -17.61 -9.30 -13.94
C LEU A 21 -17.84 -10.53 -13.07
N ALA A 22 -17.30 -11.68 -13.52
CA ALA A 22 -17.30 -12.88 -12.72
C ALA A 22 -16.83 -12.44 -11.33
N GLN A 23 -17.65 -12.70 -10.31
CA GLN A 23 -17.35 -12.28 -8.94
C GLN A 23 -16.13 -13.08 -8.49
N GLN A 24 -14.96 -12.54 -8.81
CA GLN A 24 -13.68 -13.13 -8.51
C GLN A 24 -13.49 -12.93 -7.01
N SER A 25 -13.63 -14.01 -6.24
CA SER A 25 -13.24 -14.05 -4.85
C SER A 25 -11.79 -14.50 -4.75
N TYR A 26 -11.09 -14.09 -3.69
CA TYR A 26 -9.78 -14.66 -3.40
C TYR A 26 -9.89 -16.17 -3.20
N PRO A 27 -8.99 -16.96 -3.80
CA PRO A 27 -8.89 -18.38 -3.46
C PRO A 27 -8.40 -18.53 -2.02
N ASP A 28 -8.76 -19.62 -1.34
CA ASP A 28 -8.28 -19.93 0.02
C ASP A 28 -6.75 -19.98 0.09
N GLU A 29 -6.08 -20.21 -1.04
CA GLU A 29 -4.63 -20.24 -1.21
C GLU A 29 -3.97 -18.84 -1.13
N ALA A 30 -4.74 -17.75 -1.22
CA ALA A 30 -4.25 -16.38 -1.07
C ALA A 30 -3.86 -16.03 0.38
N PHE A 31 -4.28 -16.85 1.33
CA PHE A 31 -4.05 -16.66 2.77
C PHE A 31 -2.85 -17.50 3.20
N VAL A 32 -1.65 -16.91 3.09
CA VAL A 32 -0.37 -17.65 3.23
C VAL A 32 0.02 -17.81 4.70
N TYR A 33 -0.08 -16.73 5.48
CA TYR A 33 0.20 -16.75 6.92
C TYR A 33 -0.92 -16.09 7.69
N GLN A 34 -1.40 -16.78 8.73
CA GLN A 34 -2.35 -16.20 9.66
C GLN A 34 -1.57 -15.26 10.58
N LEU A 35 -1.58 -13.97 10.25
CA LEU A 35 -1.49 -12.96 11.30
C LEU A 35 -2.73 -13.20 12.15
N ASP A 36 -2.58 -13.68 13.38
CA ASP A 36 -3.73 -13.90 14.27
C ASP A 36 -4.27 -12.56 14.84
N SER A 37 -4.22 -11.49 14.03
CA SER A 37 -4.70 -10.17 14.41
C SER A 37 -6.16 -10.02 13.99
N VAL A 38 -7.02 -9.82 14.99
CA VAL A 38 -8.43 -9.51 14.81
C VAL A 38 -8.59 -8.00 14.82
N VAL A 39 -9.05 -7.43 13.71
CA VAL A 39 -9.31 -5.99 13.61
C VAL A 39 -10.61 -5.68 14.33
N THR A 40 -10.50 -4.92 15.42
CA THR A 40 -11.65 -4.47 16.21
C THR A 40 -11.98 -3.03 15.83
N TYR A 41 -13.25 -2.75 15.52
CA TYR A 41 -13.70 -1.42 15.11
C TYR A 41 -15.14 -1.17 15.59
N THR A 42 -15.55 0.10 15.57
CA THR A 42 -16.93 0.50 15.84
C THR A 42 -17.61 0.98 14.55
N GLY A 43 -18.91 0.75 14.42
CA GLY A 43 -19.67 1.10 13.23
C GLY A 43 -19.79 -0.05 12.22
N ASN A 44 -19.97 0.30 10.94
CA ASN A 44 -20.35 -0.67 9.90
C ASN A 44 -19.17 -1.21 9.09
N ALA A 45 -18.00 -0.58 9.15
CA ALA A 45 -16.79 -1.01 8.43
C ALA A 45 -15.53 -0.43 9.12
N PRO A 46 -14.38 -1.12 9.05
CA PRO A 46 -13.13 -0.61 9.59
C PRO A 46 -12.59 0.54 8.74
N LYS A 47 -11.88 1.44 9.41
CA LYS A 47 -11.12 2.56 8.88
C LYS A 47 -9.62 2.26 8.94
N ILE A 48 -8.80 3.11 8.32
CA ILE A 48 -7.34 2.94 8.29
C ILE A 48 -6.71 2.86 9.70
N THR A 49 -7.27 3.61 10.65
CA THR A 49 -6.81 3.62 12.05
C THR A 49 -7.10 2.32 12.78
N ASP A 50 -8.17 1.59 12.42
CA ASP A 50 -8.47 0.30 13.04
C ASP A 50 -7.41 -0.75 12.65
N PHE A 51 -6.91 -0.66 11.41
CA PHE A 51 -5.77 -1.49 10.96
C PHE A 51 -4.49 -1.10 11.68
N LEU A 52 -4.18 0.20 11.81
CA LEU A 52 -3.02 0.65 12.59
C LEU A 52 -3.02 0.05 14.01
N VAL A 53 -4.16 0.12 14.71
CA VAL A 53 -4.29 -0.47 16.06
C VAL A 53 -4.08 -1.98 16.03
N ALA A 54 -4.54 -2.68 14.99
CA ALA A 54 -4.30 -4.12 14.84
C ALA A 54 -2.82 -4.47 14.59
N PHE A 55 -2.04 -3.57 13.99
CA PHE A 55 -0.57 -3.71 13.85
C PHE A 55 0.17 -3.37 15.15
N LEU A 56 -0.21 -2.29 15.83
CA LEU A 56 0.41 -1.87 17.10
C LEU A 56 0.20 -2.90 18.23
N ASN A 57 -0.88 -3.67 18.20
CA ASN A 57 -1.19 -4.68 19.22
C ASN A 57 -0.54 -6.05 18.98
N GLN A 58 0.38 -6.19 18.02
CA GLN A 58 1.09 -7.44 17.80
C GLN A 58 2.17 -7.65 18.89
N ASP A 59 2.32 -8.88 19.38
CA ASP A 59 3.17 -9.23 20.55
C ASP A 59 4.67 -8.88 20.39
N GLU A 60 5.14 -8.65 19.17
CA GLU A 60 6.50 -8.18 18.88
C GLU A 60 6.47 -6.77 18.24
N THR A 61 6.29 -5.74 19.05
CA THR A 61 6.45 -4.35 18.60
C THR A 61 7.95 -4.06 18.39
N SER A 62 8.37 -3.87 17.15
CA SER A 62 9.70 -3.34 16.84
C SER A 62 9.88 -1.93 17.44
N GLU A 63 11.12 -1.48 17.62
CA GLU A 63 11.41 -0.11 18.11
C GLU A 63 10.74 0.97 17.24
N VAL A 64 10.59 0.67 15.95
CA VAL A 64 9.82 1.46 14.98
C VAL A 64 8.36 1.62 15.39
N LEU A 65 7.71 0.52 15.79
CA LEU A 65 6.30 0.54 16.20
C LEU A 65 6.10 1.27 17.54
N TRP A 66 7.13 1.33 18.39
CA TRP A 66 7.04 2.09 19.64
C TRP A 66 6.95 3.60 19.43
N SER A 67 7.79 4.16 18.55
CA SER A 67 7.71 5.59 18.22
C SER A 67 6.40 5.94 17.50
N LEU A 68 5.92 5.00 16.66
CA LEU A 68 4.61 5.11 16.01
C LEU A 68 3.45 5.11 17.03
N ASP A 69 3.50 4.25 18.06
CA ASP A 69 2.49 4.22 19.12
C ASP A 69 2.42 5.53 19.91
N GLN A 70 3.57 6.15 20.21
CA GLN A 70 3.60 7.47 20.85
C GLN A 70 2.96 8.54 19.98
N ALA A 71 3.32 8.60 18.69
CA ALA A 71 2.73 9.55 17.73
C ALA A 71 1.21 9.34 17.60
N TRP A 72 0.77 8.08 17.60
CA TRP A 72 -0.65 7.71 17.59
C TRP A 72 -1.38 8.18 18.86
N ASN A 73 -0.78 8.01 20.04
CA ASN A 73 -1.36 8.49 21.30
C ASN A 73 -1.51 10.02 21.32
N HIS A 74 -0.50 10.78 20.86
CA HIS A 74 -0.60 12.23 20.71
C HIS A 74 -1.74 12.61 19.74
N TYR A 75 -1.85 11.91 18.61
CA TYR A 75 -2.93 12.12 17.65
C TYR A 75 -4.32 11.89 18.28
N LEU A 76 -4.51 10.82 19.05
CA LEU A 76 -5.76 10.53 19.74
C LEU A 76 -6.15 11.58 20.78
N LEU A 77 -5.16 12.15 21.47
CA LEU A 77 -5.37 13.20 22.49
C LEU A 77 -5.49 14.61 21.89
N GLY A 78 -5.21 14.77 20.59
CA GLY A 78 -5.15 16.08 19.93
C GLY A 78 -3.94 16.91 20.40
N GLU A 79 -2.89 16.24 20.88
CA GLU A 79 -1.66 16.86 21.35
C GLU A 79 -0.72 17.15 20.16
N PRO A 80 0.12 18.19 20.27
CA PRO A 80 1.16 18.45 19.29
C PRO A 80 2.12 17.27 19.17
N GLN A 81 2.55 16.98 17.94
CA GLN A 81 3.65 16.04 17.69
C GLN A 81 4.99 16.68 18.04
N GLU A 82 6.02 15.86 18.25
CA GLU A 82 7.39 16.34 18.36
C GLU A 82 7.84 17.03 17.05
N PRO A 83 8.81 17.97 17.09
CA PRO A 83 9.25 18.71 15.90
C PRO A 83 9.73 17.83 14.74
N CYS A 84 10.29 16.66 15.06
CA CYS A 84 10.76 15.69 14.07
C CYS A 84 9.71 14.67 13.62
N VAL A 85 8.49 14.74 14.15
CA VAL A 85 7.41 13.81 13.84
C VAL A 85 6.32 14.50 13.02
N GLN A 86 5.92 13.85 11.94
CA GLN A 86 4.68 14.16 11.23
C GLN A 86 3.79 12.94 11.24
N PHE A 87 2.53 13.15 11.64
CA PHE A 87 1.51 12.10 11.66
C PHE A 87 0.26 12.59 10.93
N MET A 88 -0.16 11.84 9.92
CA MET A 88 -1.29 12.18 9.06
C MET A 88 -2.23 10.99 8.93
N VAL A 89 -3.53 11.27 9.10
CA VAL A 89 -4.60 10.31 8.86
C VAL A 89 -5.54 10.87 7.80
N ASP A 90 -5.69 10.14 6.70
CA ASP A 90 -6.67 10.40 5.64
C ASP A 90 -7.66 9.25 5.58
N GLU A 91 -8.63 9.27 6.50
CA GLU A 91 -9.67 8.24 6.57
C GLU A 91 -10.50 8.15 5.28
N LYS A 92 -10.64 9.27 4.55
CA LYS A 92 -11.44 9.33 3.32
C LYS A 92 -10.81 8.47 2.22
N ASN A 93 -9.49 8.55 2.08
CA ASN A 93 -8.77 7.77 1.08
C ASN A 93 -8.25 6.42 1.59
N GLY A 94 -8.36 6.19 2.91
CA GLY A 94 -7.89 4.97 3.56
C GLY A 94 -6.37 4.94 3.63
N TYR A 95 -5.75 6.08 3.99
CA TYR A 95 -4.31 6.26 4.02
C TYR A 95 -3.87 6.86 5.35
N LEU A 96 -2.70 6.44 5.83
CA LEU A 96 -2.06 6.97 7.02
C LEU A 96 -0.55 7.02 6.78
N ARG A 97 0.09 8.08 7.28
CA ARG A 97 1.55 8.20 7.27
C ARG A 97 2.06 8.74 8.58
N TYR A 98 3.07 8.05 9.10
CA TYR A 98 3.98 8.54 10.12
C TYR A 98 5.32 8.83 9.46
N THR A 99 5.95 9.93 9.83
CA THR A 99 7.28 10.30 9.35
C THR A 99 8.09 10.82 10.52
N TYR A 100 9.31 10.32 10.63
CA TYR A 100 10.31 10.74 11.59
C TYR A 100 11.52 11.27 10.83
N ASN A 101 11.99 12.45 11.19
CA ASN A 101 13.14 13.10 10.57
C ASN A 101 14.15 13.50 11.65
N SER A 102 15.23 12.73 11.81
CA SER A 102 16.20 12.91 12.90
C SER A 102 16.86 14.29 12.89
N LYS A 103 17.04 14.90 11.71
CA LYS A 103 17.60 16.24 11.54
C LYS A 103 16.84 17.32 12.30
N TRP A 104 15.56 17.08 12.57
CA TRP A 104 14.69 18.03 13.27
C TRP A 104 14.52 17.68 14.75
N CYS A 105 15.13 16.58 15.22
CA CYS A 105 15.15 16.22 16.62
C CYS A 105 16.30 16.96 17.33
N SER A 106 16.06 17.44 18.55
CA SER A 106 17.06 18.18 19.32
C SER A 106 18.25 17.34 19.78
N ASP A 107 18.12 16.02 19.75
CA ASP A 107 19.02 15.09 20.43
C ASP A 107 19.81 14.19 19.46
N CYS A 108 19.64 14.39 18.14
CA CYS A 108 20.24 13.58 17.09
C CYS A 108 21.22 14.43 16.26
N GLU A 109 22.44 14.66 16.78
CA GLU A 109 23.43 15.52 16.10
C GLU A 109 24.21 14.81 14.96
N ASP A 110 24.16 13.48 14.87
CA ASP A 110 25.12 12.71 14.07
C ASP A 110 24.53 11.95 12.86
N PHE A 111 23.21 11.98 12.63
CA PHE A 111 22.57 11.22 11.53
C PHE A 111 21.41 11.99 10.88
N ASP A 112 21.33 12.02 9.54
CA ASP A 112 20.22 12.58 8.75
C ASP A 112 19.35 11.42 8.24
N GLU A 113 18.64 10.79 9.17
CA GLU A 113 17.72 9.69 8.92
C GLU A 113 16.30 10.22 8.71
N LEU A 114 15.72 9.86 7.56
CA LEU A 114 14.31 10.02 7.29
C LEU A 114 13.65 8.64 7.30
N PHE A 115 12.73 8.45 8.21
CA PHE A 115 11.95 7.24 8.33
C PHE A 115 10.48 7.55 8.04
N TYR A 116 9.80 6.68 7.30
CA TYR A 116 8.34 6.75 7.23
C TYR A 116 7.68 5.37 7.25
N TYR A 117 6.55 5.34 7.94
CA TYR A 117 5.64 4.23 8.02
C TYR A 117 4.33 4.65 7.36
N GLU A 118 3.88 3.90 6.36
CA GLU A 118 2.65 4.17 5.62
C GLU A 118 1.72 2.97 5.69
N LEU A 119 0.44 3.25 5.86
CA LEU A 119 -0.63 2.28 5.66
C LEU A 119 -1.57 2.79 4.58
N CYS A 120 -1.98 1.91 3.67
CA CYS A 120 -3.04 2.18 2.70
C CYS A 120 -3.97 0.97 2.59
N TYR A 121 -5.26 1.19 2.33
CA TYR A 121 -6.17 0.10 1.98
C TYR A 121 -7.00 0.31 0.71
N TRP A 122 -7.34 -0.82 0.10
CA TRP A 122 -8.23 -0.95 -1.04
C TRP A 122 -9.42 -1.83 -0.69
N ASN A 123 -10.62 -1.39 -1.06
CA ASN A 123 -11.79 -2.26 -1.00
C ASN A 123 -11.78 -3.16 -2.23
N CYS A 124 -11.94 -4.47 -2.01
CA CYS A 124 -12.12 -5.40 -3.10
C CYS A 124 -13.52 -5.25 -3.70
N SER A 125 -13.63 -5.43 -5.01
CA SER A 125 -14.87 -5.30 -5.77
C SER A 125 -15.92 -6.35 -5.39
N ASP A 126 -15.50 -7.43 -4.74
CA ASP A 126 -16.38 -8.46 -4.19
C ASP A 126 -17.17 -8.01 -2.95
N GLY A 127 -16.80 -6.87 -2.35
CA GLY A 127 -17.41 -6.33 -1.13
C GLY A 127 -17.13 -7.12 0.15
N LYS A 128 -16.32 -8.17 0.07
CA LYS A 128 -16.02 -9.10 1.17
C LYS A 128 -14.63 -8.85 1.76
N HIS A 129 -13.68 -8.41 0.93
CA HIS A 129 -12.29 -8.27 1.34
C HIS A 129 -11.79 -6.84 1.20
N LYS A 130 -10.70 -6.56 1.93
CA LYS A 130 -9.86 -5.38 1.73
C LYS A 130 -8.41 -5.82 1.59
N ILE A 131 -7.64 -5.09 0.79
CA ILE A 131 -6.18 -5.21 0.77
C ILE A 131 -5.60 -4.08 1.58
N ILE A 132 -4.64 -4.38 2.44
CA ILE A 132 -3.91 -3.42 3.26
C ILE A 132 -2.45 -3.54 2.87
N ALA A 133 -1.81 -2.43 2.55
CA ALA A 133 -0.35 -2.37 2.40
C ALA A 133 0.24 -1.68 3.62
N GLU A 134 1.23 -2.32 4.23
CA GLU A 134 2.14 -1.77 5.22
C GLU A 134 3.46 -1.50 4.53
N ASN A 135 3.90 -0.24 4.55
CA ASN A 135 5.13 0.18 3.89
C ASN A 135 6.02 0.91 4.89
N ILE A 136 7.25 0.42 5.01
CA ILE A 136 8.26 0.96 5.89
C ILE A 136 9.47 1.33 5.05
N VAL A 137 9.87 2.59 5.14
CA VAL A 137 11.00 3.10 4.39
C VAL A 137 11.95 3.85 5.32
N SER A 138 13.23 3.60 5.12
CA SER A 138 14.32 4.33 5.73
C SER A 138 15.20 4.96 4.65
N LEU A 139 15.59 6.21 4.88
CA LEU A 139 16.57 6.94 4.07
C LEU A 139 17.63 7.52 4.98
N ASP A 140 18.89 7.47 4.54
CA ASP A 140 20.05 8.10 5.17
C ASP A 140 20.66 9.06 4.13
N GLU A 141 20.83 10.33 4.50
CA GLU A 141 21.26 11.40 3.58
C GLU A 141 20.46 11.42 2.25
N ASP A 142 19.13 11.26 2.34
CA ASP A 142 18.20 11.12 1.19
C ASP A 142 18.42 9.87 0.30
N MET A 143 19.26 8.91 0.72
CA MET A 143 19.49 7.65 0.02
C MET A 143 18.72 6.51 0.68
N TYR A 144 17.99 5.74 -0.15
CA TYR A 144 17.30 4.54 0.32
C TYR A 144 18.29 3.48 0.76
N TYR A 145 18.06 2.91 1.94
CA TYR A 145 18.76 1.71 2.40
C TYR A 145 17.75 0.71 2.94
N LEU A 146 18.07 -0.58 2.80
CA LEU A 146 17.28 -1.66 3.38
C LEU A 146 17.64 -1.81 4.86
N GLY A 147 16.96 -1.04 5.71
CA GLY A 147 16.95 -1.30 7.14
C GLY A 147 16.31 -2.65 7.45
N GLN A 148 16.52 -3.15 8.67
CA GLN A 148 15.96 -4.44 9.13
C GLN A 148 14.43 -4.53 8.97
N TYR A 149 13.74 -3.39 8.99
CA TYR A 149 12.29 -3.30 8.89
C TYR A 149 11.81 -2.70 7.58
N SER A 150 12.71 -2.31 6.67
CA SER A 150 12.34 -1.66 5.42
C SER A 150 11.71 -2.67 4.46
N GLY A 151 10.62 -2.26 3.83
CA GLY A 151 9.90 -3.09 2.87
C GLY A 151 8.42 -2.74 2.80
N THR A 152 7.75 -3.34 1.83
CA THR A 152 6.30 -3.32 1.72
C THR A 152 5.78 -4.72 1.96
N MET A 153 4.76 -4.85 2.79
CA MET A 153 4.02 -6.08 3.01
C MET A 153 2.56 -5.83 2.70
N PHE A 154 1.91 -6.82 2.10
CA PHE A 154 0.48 -6.76 1.87
C PHE A 154 -0.27 -7.77 2.73
N HIS A 155 -1.49 -7.38 3.07
CA HIS A 155 -2.40 -8.17 3.88
C HIS A 155 -3.80 -8.18 3.27
N ILE A 156 -4.51 -9.28 3.46
CA ILE A 156 -5.92 -9.43 3.12
C ILE A 156 -6.72 -9.36 4.41
N TYR A 157 -7.74 -8.50 4.44
CA TYR A 157 -8.72 -8.46 5.52
C TYR A 157 -10.05 -9.02 5.05
N ASP A 158 -10.64 -9.90 5.86
CA ASP A 158 -11.96 -10.49 5.62
C ASP A 158 -13.02 -9.78 6.48
N ASN A 159 -14.03 -9.17 5.83
CA ASN A 159 -15.10 -8.42 6.49
C ASN A 159 -16.03 -9.29 7.35
N ALA A 160 -16.14 -10.60 7.07
CA ALA A 160 -17.02 -11.50 7.81
C ALA A 160 -16.35 -12.07 9.06
N THR A 161 -15.05 -12.36 8.99
CA THR A 161 -14.30 -12.94 10.13
C THR A 161 -13.54 -11.90 10.94
N HIS A 162 -13.37 -10.70 10.40
CA HIS A 162 -12.58 -9.60 10.96
C HIS A 162 -11.09 -9.92 11.12
N LYS A 163 -10.60 -10.91 10.38
CA LYS A 163 -9.20 -11.34 10.43
C LYS A 163 -8.37 -10.66 9.35
N LEU A 164 -7.13 -10.35 9.69
CA LEU A 164 -6.10 -9.86 8.79
C LEU A 164 -5.11 -10.99 8.51
N TYR A 165 -4.77 -11.23 7.26
CA TYR A 165 -3.86 -12.31 6.85
C TYR A 165 -2.70 -11.72 6.06
N SER A 166 -1.46 -12.13 6.33
CA SER A 166 -0.36 -11.80 5.42
C SER A 166 -0.53 -12.60 4.13
N THR A 167 -0.26 -11.95 3.01
CA THR A 167 -0.27 -12.58 1.69
C THR A 167 1.06 -12.36 1.01
N ASP A 168 1.33 -13.18 0.01
CA ASP A 168 2.48 -12.99 -0.88
C ASP A 168 2.13 -11.88 -1.89
N ASP A 169 3.03 -10.91 -2.04
CA ASP A 169 2.91 -9.82 -3.01
C ASP A 169 2.70 -10.35 -4.44
N GLU A 170 3.21 -11.54 -4.77
CA GLU A 170 2.98 -12.20 -6.07
C GLU A 170 1.50 -12.50 -6.30
N LEU A 171 0.77 -12.89 -5.26
CA LEU A 171 -0.64 -13.25 -5.34
C LEU A 171 -1.53 -12.02 -5.55
N LEU A 172 -1.04 -10.84 -5.16
CA LEU A 172 -1.71 -9.57 -5.41
C LEU A 172 -1.29 -8.92 -6.73
N GLY A 173 -0.40 -9.55 -7.51
CA GLY A 173 0.16 -8.98 -8.73
C GLY A 173 0.96 -7.69 -8.49
N SER A 174 1.32 -7.42 -7.24
CA SER A 174 2.13 -6.28 -6.84
C SER A 174 3.61 -6.60 -6.78
N TYR A 175 3.99 -7.88 -6.86
CA TYR A 175 5.39 -8.27 -6.90
C TYR A 175 6.11 -7.69 -8.12
N VAL A 176 7.14 -6.92 -7.82
CA VAL A 176 8.09 -6.40 -8.80
C VAL A 176 9.42 -7.08 -8.56
N GLU A 177 9.77 -8.03 -9.42
CA GLU A 177 11.13 -8.56 -9.43
C GLU A 177 12.12 -7.41 -9.68
N PRO A 178 13.10 -7.22 -8.79
CA PRO A 178 14.21 -6.34 -9.11
C PRO A 178 14.91 -6.91 -10.36
N ILE A 179 14.89 -6.15 -11.46
CA ILE A 179 15.58 -6.57 -12.70
C ILE A 179 17.09 -6.57 -12.41
N ILE A 180 17.63 -7.76 -12.16
CA ILE A 180 19.07 -8.00 -12.05
C ILE A 180 19.62 -7.98 -13.47
N ASP A 181 20.08 -6.81 -13.92
CA ASP A 181 21.00 -6.75 -15.05
C ASP A 181 22.38 -7.00 -14.45
N GLU A 182 23.02 -8.11 -14.81
CA GLU A 182 24.36 -8.45 -14.35
C GLU A 182 25.43 -7.47 -14.86
N THR A 183 25.04 -6.48 -15.67
CA THR A 183 25.91 -5.42 -16.17
C THR A 183 25.51 -4.02 -15.67
N ASP A 184 26.52 -3.24 -15.30
CA ASP A 184 26.40 -1.81 -15.01
C ASP A 184 25.91 -1.07 -16.26
N CYS A 185 24.86 -0.25 -16.11
CA CYS A 185 24.19 0.42 -17.23
C CYS A 185 24.98 1.58 -17.86
N GLU A 186 26.04 2.06 -17.21
CA GLU A 186 26.93 3.11 -17.71
C GLU A 186 28.24 2.55 -18.26
N THR A 187 28.80 1.52 -17.61
CA THR A 187 30.11 0.98 -17.99
C THR A 187 30.02 -0.28 -18.84
N GLY A 188 28.89 -1.00 -18.78
CA GLY A 188 28.73 -2.32 -19.40
C GLY A 188 29.57 -3.41 -18.73
N GLU A 189 30.17 -3.12 -17.56
CA GLU A 189 30.98 -4.09 -16.82
C GLU A 189 30.12 -4.99 -15.94
N PRO A 190 30.56 -6.24 -15.65
CA PRO A 190 29.85 -7.13 -14.74
C PRO A 190 29.76 -6.50 -13.35
N MET A 191 28.56 -6.50 -12.79
CA MET A 191 28.33 -5.95 -11.46
C MET A 191 29.16 -6.68 -10.39
N THR A 192 29.75 -5.92 -9.49
CA THR A 192 30.31 -6.48 -8.25
C THR A 192 29.16 -6.69 -7.26
N LYS A 193 29.34 -7.63 -6.33
CA LYS A 193 28.33 -8.17 -5.40
C LYS A 193 27.65 -7.15 -4.45
N HIS A 194 27.89 -5.84 -4.62
CA HIS A 194 27.48 -4.77 -3.72
C HIS A 194 26.49 -3.76 -4.31
N ASP A 195 26.10 -3.84 -5.60
CA ASP A 195 25.03 -2.96 -6.11
C ASP A 195 23.66 -3.63 -5.85
N GLU A 196 23.18 -3.46 -4.62
CA GLU A 196 21.84 -3.92 -4.22
C GLU A 196 20.78 -3.20 -5.05
N THR A 197 19.81 -3.98 -5.55
CA THR A 197 18.63 -3.45 -6.23
C THR A 197 17.48 -3.40 -5.24
N ILE A 198 16.89 -2.22 -5.05
CA ILE A 198 15.85 -1.97 -4.05
C ILE A 198 14.58 -1.52 -4.76
N ALA A 199 13.46 -2.20 -4.50
CA ALA A 199 12.14 -1.74 -4.93
C ALA A 199 11.52 -0.89 -3.80
N VAL A 200 11.15 0.35 -4.12
CA VAL A 200 10.50 1.28 -3.20
C VAL A 200 9.09 1.53 -3.70
N TYR A 201 8.11 1.12 -2.90
CA TYR A 201 6.71 1.36 -3.18
C TYR A 201 6.28 2.71 -2.63
N HIS A 202 5.53 3.46 -3.43
CA HIS A 202 4.91 4.72 -3.06
C HIS A 202 3.41 4.51 -3.00
N LEU A 203 2.90 4.34 -1.78
CA LEU A 203 1.48 4.10 -1.57
C LEU A 203 0.67 5.38 -1.86
N PRO A 204 -0.49 5.28 -2.54
CA PRO A 204 -1.24 6.45 -2.94
C PRO A 204 -2.02 7.05 -1.76
N GLN A 205 -1.70 8.28 -1.36
CA GLN A 205 -2.61 9.07 -0.54
C GLN A 205 -3.91 9.38 -1.29
N GLN A 206 -3.83 9.63 -2.60
CA GLN A 206 -4.98 9.87 -3.47
C GLN A 206 -4.92 8.95 -4.69
N GLY A 207 -6.07 8.42 -5.09
CA GLY A 207 -6.15 7.39 -6.13
C GLY A 207 -5.99 5.98 -5.56
N LYS A 208 -5.68 5.02 -6.43
CA LYS A 208 -5.55 3.60 -6.07
C LYS A 208 -4.33 2.91 -6.66
N ASP A 209 -3.54 3.59 -7.49
CA ASP A 209 -2.40 2.96 -8.14
C ASP A 209 -1.14 3.19 -7.30
N ILE A 210 -0.27 2.19 -7.28
CA ILE A 210 1.02 2.27 -6.61
C ILE A 210 2.08 2.61 -7.64
N THR A 211 3.00 3.50 -7.28
CA THR A 211 4.22 3.73 -8.07
C THR A 211 5.36 2.98 -7.40
N VAL A 212 6.14 2.24 -8.18
CA VAL A 212 7.32 1.53 -7.68
C VAL A 212 8.54 2.10 -8.37
N ASP A 213 9.46 2.61 -7.55
CA ASP A 213 10.77 3.01 -8.01
C ASP A 213 11.76 1.87 -7.77
N ILE A 214 12.59 1.58 -8.78
CA ILE A 214 13.66 0.60 -8.65
C ILE A 214 14.97 1.37 -8.54
N TYR A 215 15.64 1.26 -7.40
CA TYR A 215 16.97 1.81 -7.18
C TYR A 215 18.02 0.74 -7.45
N ARG A 216 19.14 1.16 -8.03
CA ARG A 216 20.37 0.38 -8.17
C ARG A 216 21.51 1.24 -7.61
N GLY A 217 21.97 0.94 -6.41
CA GLY A 217 22.77 1.89 -5.63
C GLY A 217 22.04 3.23 -5.49
N THR A 218 22.72 4.34 -5.79
CA THR A 218 22.11 5.69 -5.76
C THR A 218 21.29 6.04 -7.01
N LYS A 219 21.27 5.17 -8.03
CA LYS A 219 20.61 5.45 -9.30
C LYS A 219 19.16 4.99 -9.26
N LYS A 220 18.25 5.93 -9.49
CA LYS A 220 16.82 5.67 -9.64
C LYS A 220 16.46 5.29 -11.07
N LYS A 221 15.94 4.09 -11.29
CA LYS A 221 15.19 3.74 -12.51
C LYS A 221 13.70 3.96 -12.23
N THR A 222 13.16 5.05 -12.76
CA THR A 222 11.71 5.33 -12.71
C THR A 222 11.02 4.48 -13.78
N GLY A 223 9.83 3.91 -13.63
CA GLY A 223 8.91 3.84 -12.49
C GLY A 223 7.78 2.92 -12.95
N ILE A 224 7.64 1.77 -12.30
CA ILE A 224 6.58 0.81 -12.61
C ILE A 224 5.30 1.35 -11.98
N ARG A 225 4.22 1.37 -12.75
CA ARG A 225 2.90 1.67 -12.20
C ARG A 225 2.17 0.36 -11.99
N LEU A 226 1.64 0.18 -10.79
CA LEU A 226 0.78 -0.94 -10.43
C LEU A 226 -0.66 -0.41 -10.39
N GLU A 227 -1.45 -0.75 -11.40
CA GLU A 227 -2.84 -0.31 -11.54
C GLU A 227 -3.79 -1.24 -10.82
N TRP A 228 -4.68 -0.69 -9.99
CA TRP A 228 -5.66 -1.47 -9.24
C TRP A 228 -6.91 -1.77 -10.09
N ASP A 229 -7.24 -3.05 -10.30
CA ASP A 229 -8.43 -3.45 -11.08
C ASP A 229 -9.71 -3.68 -10.24
N GLY A 230 -9.61 -3.53 -8.92
CA GLY A 230 -10.69 -3.88 -7.99
C GLY A 230 -10.45 -5.17 -7.23
N MET A 231 -9.48 -6.00 -7.61
CA MET A 231 -9.11 -7.23 -6.91
C MET A 231 -7.60 -7.39 -6.79
N ARG A 232 -6.80 -6.89 -7.72
CA ARG A 232 -5.34 -7.04 -7.70
C ARG A 232 -4.68 -5.88 -8.42
N PHE A 233 -3.36 -5.81 -8.28
CA PHE A 233 -2.55 -4.88 -9.03
C PHE A 233 -2.08 -5.51 -10.33
N HIS A 234 -2.05 -4.68 -11.38
CA HIS A 234 -1.46 -5.04 -12.66
C HIS A 234 -0.31 -4.11 -12.96
N ARG A 235 0.81 -4.72 -13.32
CA ARG A 235 1.95 -3.97 -13.83
C ARG A 235 1.60 -3.31 -15.16
N GLN A 236 1.66 -1.99 -15.18
CA GLN A 236 1.68 -1.18 -16.39
C GLN A 236 3.14 -0.78 -16.64
N ASP A 237 3.78 -1.48 -17.57
CA ASP A 237 5.03 -1.01 -18.14
C ASP A 237 4.72 0.20 -19.02
N LYS A 238 5.44 1.31 -18.81
CA LYS A 238 5.49 2.34 -19.85
C LYS A 238 6.15 1.68 -21.06
N ASP A 239 5.44 1.64 -22.19
CA ASP A 239 5.96 1.17 -23.47
C ASP A 239 7.42 1.63 -23.64
N GLN A 240 8.31 0.66 -23.86
CA GLN A 240 9.72 0.88 -24.19
C GLN A 240 9.88 1.63 -25.51
#